data_AF-A0AA35E321-F1
#
_entry.id   AF-A0AA35E321-F1
#
_cell.length_a   1.000
_cell.length_b   1.000
_cell.length_c   1.000
_cell.angle_alpha   90.00
_cell.angle_beta   90.00
_cell.angle_gamma   90.00
#
_symmetry.space_group_name_H-M   'P 1'
#
loop_
_entity.id
_entity.type
_entity.pdbx_description
1 polymer ?
#
loop_
_entity_poly.entity_id
_entity_poly.type
_entity_poly.pdbx_seq_one_letter_code
_entity_poly.pdbx_strand_id
1 'polypeptide(L)' 'MPHSIRTWDCPSCDTKDIDRDVNAAINICQQGILKLKAKGLSASAH' A
#
# COMPACT_ATOMS: atom_id res chain seq x y z
N MET A 1 6.14 -11.90 4.36
CA MET A 1 5.99 -12.91 3.30
C MET A 1 7.36 -13.28 2.74
N PRO A 2 7.63 -14.56 2.45
CA PRO A 2 8.84 -14.97 1.74
C PRO A 2 8.96 -14.28 0.37
N HIS A 3 10.19 -13.98 -0.07
CA HIS A 3 10.44 -13.26 -1.33
C HIS A 3 9.90 -13.99 -2.57
N SER A 4 9.79 -15.33 -2.52
CA SER A 4 9.25 -16.15 -3.61
C SER A 4 7.74 -15.99 -3.83
N ILE A 5 7.00 -15.47 -2.85
CA ILE A 5 5.55 -15.27 -2.97
C ILE A 5 5.31 -13.88 -3.57
N ARG A 6 4.83 -13.87 -4.82
CA ARG A 6 4.55 -12.67 -5.61
C ARG A 6 3.08 -12.24 -5.54
N THR A 7 2.17 -13.21 -5.42
CA THR A 7 0.73 -12.97 -5.28
C THR A 7 0.18 -13.62 -4.02
N TRP A 8 -0.87 -13.04 -3.45
CA TRP A 8 -1.66 -13.67 -2.38
C TRP A 8 -3.12 -13.22 -2.43
N ASP A 9 -3.95 -14.02 -1.79
CA ASP A 9 -5.34 -13.68 -1.51
C ASP A 9 -5.43 -12.98 -0.16
N CYS A 10 -6.11 -11.83 -0.11
CA CYS A 10 -6.32 -11.13 1.14
C CYS A 10 -7.30 -11.90 2.03
N PRO A 11 -6.90 -12.36 3.22
CA PRO A 11 -7.78 -13.16 4.09
C PRO A 11 -8.89 -12.32 4.75
N SER A 12 -8.81 -10.98 4.70
CA SER A 12 -9.80 -10.10 5.32
C SER A 12 -10.88 -9.59 4.37
N CYS A 13 -10.62 -9.58 3.06
CA CYS A 13 -11.56 -9.03 2.08
C CYS A 13 -11.71 -9.90 0.81
N ASP A 14 -11.14 -11.10 0.81
CA ASP A 14 -11.20 -12.10 -0.26
C ASP A 14 -10.71 -11.62 -1.63
N THR A 15 -10.07 -10.46 -1.72
CA THR A 15 -9.43 -9.98 -2.95
C THR A 15 -8.31 -10.94 -3.34
N LYS A 16 -8.40 -11.47 -4.56
CA LYS A 16 -7.52 -12.53 -5.08
C LYS A 16 -6.35 -11.96 -5.87
N ASP A 17 -5.29 -12.74 -5.97
CA ASP A 17 -4.14 -12.46 -6.85
C ASP A 17 -3.49 -11.07 -6.66
N ILE A 18 -3.42 -10.59 -5.41
CA ILE A 18 -2.83 -9.28 -5.12
C ILE A 18 -1.32 -9.34 -5.36
N ASP A 19 -0.82 -8.45 -6.23
CA ASP A 19 0.62 -8.31 -6.45
C ASP A 19 1.31 -7.60 -5.27
N ARG A 20 2.41 -8.19 -4.79
CA ARG A 20 3.12 -7.75 -3.59
C ARG A 20 3.84 -6.45 -3.77
N ASP A 21 4.49 -6.32 -4.91
CA ASP A 21 5.35 -5.20 -5.20
C ASP A 21 4.46 -3.97 -5.48
N VAL A 22 3.29 -4.16 -6.11
CA VAL A 22 2.23 -3.13 -6.25
C VAL A 22 1.65 -2.72 -4.89
N ASN A 23 1.22 -3.68 -4.06
CA ASN A 23 0.65 -3.36 -2.75
C ASN A 23 1.66 -2.65 -1.82
N ALA A 24 2.93 -3.05 -1.88
CA ALA A 24 4.01 -2.38 -1.16
C ALA A 24 4.17 -0.92 -1.61
N ALA A 25 4.14 -0.64 -2.92
CA ALA A 25 4.21 0.71 -3.45
C ALA A 25 3.02 1.58 -2.98
N ILE A 26 1.80 1.03 -2.99
CA ILE A 26 0.60 1.70 -2.47
C ILE A 26 0.77 2.02 -0.98
N ASN A 27 1.20 1.06 -0.17
CA ASN A 27 1.41 1.25 1.27
C ASN A 27 2.45 2.33 1.56
N ILE A 28 3.57 2.36 0.82
CA ILE A 28 4.61 3.38 0.96
C ILE A 28 4.04 4.77 0.62
N CYS A 29 3.30 4.88 -0.48
CA CYS A 29 2.65 6.13 -0.90
C CYS A 29 1.69 6.64 0.19
N GLN A 30 0.80 5.78 0.67
CA GLN A 30 -0.16 6.10 1.73
C GLN A 30 0.55 6.53 3.02
N GLN A 31 1.60 5.82 3.44
CA GLN A 31 2.39 6.22 4.61
C GLN A 31 3.05 7.60 4.42
N GLY A 32 3.53 7.90 3.20
CA GLY A 32 4.04 9.23 2.86
C GLY A 32 2.97 10.31 3.03
N ILE A 33 1.78 10.09 2.48
CA ILE A 33 0.63 11.00 2.60
C ILE A 33 0.23 11.18 4.08
N LEU A 34 0.16 10.09 4.86
CA LEU A 34 -0.15 10.17 6.28
C LEU A 34 0.88 10.98 7.06
N LYS A 35 2.17 10.80 6.76
CA LYS A 35 3.27 11.58 7.36
C LYS A 35 3.20 13.06 6.99
N LEU A 36 2.79 13.39 5.76
CA LEU A 36 2.58 14.78 5.34
C LEU A 36 1.41 15.41 6.09
N LYS A 37 0.26 14.73 6.13
CA LYS A 37 -0.93 15.17 6.86
C LYS A 37 -0.63 15.39 8.35
N ALA A 38 0.10 14.48 8.99
CA ALA A 38 0.50 14.60 10.39
C ALA A 38 1.40 15.83 10.66
N LYS A 39 2.13 16.31 9.66
CA LYS A 39 2.93 17.54 9.73
C LYS A 39 2.12 18.81 9.42
N GLY A 40 0.81 18.70 9.22
CA GLY A 40 -0.03 19.81 8.79
C GLY A 40 0.14 20.20 7.32
N LEU A 41 0.83 19.38 6.52
CA LEU A 41 1.03 19.59 5.09
C LEU A 41 -0.05 18.83 4.33
N SER A 42 -0.81 19.51 3.46
CA SER A 42 -1.74 18.85 2.54
C SER A 42 -1.04 18.51 1.23
N ALA A 43 -1.07 17.24 0.85
CA ALA A 43 -0.74 16.84 -0.51
C ALA A 43 -1.98 17.09 -1.38
N SER A 44 -1.91 18.05 -2.30
CA SER A 44 -2.93 18.23 -3.33
C SER A 44 -2.77 17.14 -4.38
N ALA A 45 -3.81 16.35 -4.63
CA ALA A 45 -3.87 15.47 -5.78
C ALA A 45 -4.44 16.29 -6.95
N HIS A 46 -3.62 16.52 -7.98
CA HIS A 46 -4.05 17.09 -9.27
C HIS A 46 -4.35 15.96 -10.26
#